data_AF-A0A388TFA4-F1
#
_entry.id   AF-A0A388TFA4-F1
#
_cell.length_a   1.000
_cell.length_b   1.000
_cell.length_c   1.000
_cell.angle_alpha   90.00
_cell.angle_beta   90.00
_cell.angle_gamma   90.00
#
_symmetry.space_group_name_H-M   'P 1'
#
loop_
_entity.id
_entity.type
_entity.pdbx_description
1 polymer ?
#
loop_
_entity_poly.entity_id
_entity_poly.type
_entity_poly.pdbx_seq_one_letter_code
_entity_poly.pdbx_strand_id
1 'polypeptide(L)'
;MSLQKSPETEQFKILVCTHRQAEFPPNDIFLPIHCGKALSNLDLGIQGDDTGDNISAKNKNFCELTGLYWAWKNLKKLYPNVEYVGLCHYRRYLALDRLFGTNIYLRGGGGG
;
A
#
# COMPACT_ATOMS: atom_id res chain seq x y z
N MET A 1 7.60 -1.12 -24.44
CA MET A 1 8.51 -0.11 -23.87
C MET A 1 8.49 -0.32 -22.36
N SER A 2 9.43 -1.10 -21.83
CA SER A 2 9.55 -1.36 -20.40
C SER A 2 10.07 -0.10 -19.72
N LEU A 3 9.23 0.54 -18.90
CA LEU A 3 9.67 1.62 -18.02
C LEU A 3 10.77 1.05 -17.12
N GLN A 4 12.01 1.48 -17.33
CA GLN A 4 13.09 1.15 -16.41
C GLN A 4 12.76 1.82 -15.08
N LYS A 5 12.54 1.01 -14.04
CA LYS A 5 12.33 1.50 -12.67
C LYS A 5 13.58 2.28 -12.26
N SER A 6 13.42 3.54 -11.85
CA SER A 6 14.56 4.27 -11.30
C SER A 6 14.95 3.63 -9.95
N PRO A 7 16.26 3.41 -9.70
CA PRO A 7 16.75 2.68 -8.54
C PRO A 7 16.35 3.31 -7.19
N GLU A 8 16.00 4.59 -7.19
CA GLU A 8 15.48 5.31 -6.03
C GLU A 8 14.09 4.82 -5.59
N THR A 9 13.24 4.33 -6.50
CA THR A 9 11.87 3.89 -6.17
C THR A 9 11.81 2.48 -5.60
N GLU A 10 12.90 1.71 -5.70
CA GLU A 10 12.96 0.34 -5.15
C GLU A 10 13.17 0.30 -3.64
N GLN A 11 13.71 1.38 -3.07
CA GLN A 11 14.00 1.50 -1.63
C GLN A 11 12.76 1.84 -0.80
N PHE A 12 11.67 2.27 -1.42
CA PHE A 12 10.46 2.72 -0.75
C PHE A 12 9.27 1.83 -1.08
N LYS A 13 8.49 1.48 -0.05
CA LYS A 13 7.13 0.95 -0.22
C LYS A 13 6.17 1.63 0.73
N ILE A 14 5.08 2.17 0.18
CA ILE A 14 3.96 2.72 0.93
C ILE A 14 2.81 1.73 0.82
N LEU A 15 2.48 1.08 1.93
CA LEU A 15 1.32 0.19 2.02
C LEU A 15 0.04 1.02 1.91
N VAL A 16 -0.79 0.72 0.92
CA VAL A 16 -2.10 1.36 0.76
C VAL A 16 -3.15 0.38 1.30
N CYS A 17 -3.50 0.55 2.58
CA CYS A 17 -4.42 -0.31 3.29
C CYS A 17 -5.86 -0.13 2.79
N THR A 18 -6.49 -1.23 2.43
CA THR A 18 -7.91 -1.29 2.06
C THR A 18 -8.57 -2.57 2.54
N HIS A 19 -9.90 -2.57 2.60
CA HIS A 19 -10.74 -3.75 2.79
C HIS A 19 -11.87 -3.81 1.73
N ARG A 20 -11.78 -2.98 0.68
CA ARG A 20 -12.76 -2.85 -0.41
C ARG A 20 -12.06 -2.53 -1.74
N GLN A 21 -12.77 -2.69 -2.84
CA GLN A 21 -12.31 -2.24 -4.15
C GLN A 21 -12.00 -0.74 -4.11
N ALA A 22 -10.83 -0.37 -4.59
CA ALA A 22 -10.36 1.01 -4.66
C ALA A 22 -9.43 1.17 -5.85
N GLU A 23 -9.30 2.42 -6.32
CA GLU A 23 -8.25 2.80 -7.26
C GLU A 23 -7.00 3.19 -6.48
N PHE A 24 -5.84 2.84 -7.02
CA PHE A 24 -4.55 3.12 -6.40
C PHE A 24 -3.71 3.99 -7.34
N PRO A 25 -2.87 4.90 -6.81
CA PRO A 25 -1.98 5.69 -7.65
C PRO A 25 -1.08 4.78 -8.50
N PRO A 26 -0.93 5.06 -9.81
CA PRO A 26 -0.15 4.23 -10.72
C PRO A 26 1.35 4.48 -10.54
N ASN A 27 1.89 4.11 -9.38
CA ASN A 27 3.31 4.23 -9.06
C ASN A 27 3.76 3.03 -8.21
N ASP A 28 4.89 2.44 -8.59
CA ASP A 28 5.44 1.22 -7.99
C ASP A 28 5.81 1.34 -6.51
N ILE A 29 5.98 2.56 -5.98
CA ILE A 29 6.19 2.76 -4.55
C ILE A 29 4.93 2.41 -3.73
N PHE A 30 3.73 2.49 -4.32
CA PHE A 30 2.50 2.14 -3.63
C PHE A 30 2.22 0.65 -3.77
N LEU A 31 2.08 -0.02 -2.63
CA LEU A 31 1.72 -1.43 -2.54
C LEU A 31 0.32 -1.54 -1.95
N PRO A 32 -0.73 -1.78 -2.77
CA PRO A 32 -2.07 -2.06 -2.27
C PRO A 32 -2.06 -3.31 -1.39
N ILE A 33 -2.63 -3.20 -0.18
CA ILE A 33 -2.74 -4.33 0.75
C ILE A 33 -4.18 -4.49 1.26
N HIS A 34 -4.73 -5.69 1.12
CA HIS A 34 -6.03 -6.06 1.67
C HIS A 34 -5.85 -6.43 3.14
N CYS A 35 -6.19 -5.49 4.03
CA CYS A 35 -6.16 -5.68 5.48
C CYS A 35 -7.33 -6.54 5.95
N GLY A 36 -7.04 -7.50 6.83
CA GLY A 36 -8.04 -8.45 7.32
C GLY A 36 -8.55 -9.40 6.25
N LYS A 37 -7.72 -9.72 5.24
CA LYS A 37 -8.09 -10.68 4.18
C LYS A 37 -8.55 -12.03 4.76
N ALA A 38 -7.97 -12.48 5.87
CA ALA A 38 -8.36 -13.71 6.56
C ALA A 38 -9.83 -13.72 7.06
N LEU A 39 -10.46 -12.55 7.18
CA LEU A 39 -11.85 -12.39 7.60
C LEU A 39 -12.80 -12.08 6.42
N SER A 40 -12.27 -12.00 5.19
CA SER A 40 -12.96 -11.49 4.02
C SER A 40 -13.02 -12.54 2.92
N ASN A 41 -14.22 -12.82 2.43
CA ASN A 41 -14.42 -13.66 1.24
C ASN A 41 -14.23 -12.86 -0.07
N LEU A 42 -13.98 -11.55 0.02
CA LEU A 42 -13.78 -10.71 -1.15
C LEU A 42 -12.37 -10.90 -1.70
N ASP A 43 -12.27 -11.21 -2.99
CA ASP A 43 -11.00 -11.14 -3.70
C ASP A 43 -10.87 -9.81 -4.44
N LEU A 44 -9.85 -9.06 -4.06
CA LEU A 44 -9.54 -7.73 -4.63
C LEU A 44 -8.44 -7.83 -5.69
N GLY A 45 -7.84 -9.01 -5.89
CA GLY A 45 -6.72 -9.17 -6.83
C GLY A 45 -5.44 -8.43 -6.42
N ILE A 46 -5.32 -8.06 -5.15
CA ILE A 46 -4.14 -7.36 -4.58
C ILE A 46 -3.52 -8.21 -3.47
N GLN A 47 -2.34 -7.81 -2.99
CA GLN A 47 -1.65 -8.47 -1.88
C GLN A 47 -2.55 -8.55 -0.64
N GLY A 48 -2.75 -9.76 -0.11
CA GLY A 48 -3.41 -9.99 1.17
C GLY A 48 -2.43 -9.89 2.33
N ASP A 49 -2.90 -9.42 3.48
CA ASP A 49 -2.13 -9.45 4.74
C ASP A 49 -2.20 -10.81 5.46
N ASP A 50 -2.83 -11.82 4.87
CA ASP A 50 -3.14 -13.15 5.44
C ASP A 50 -2.16 -14.26 5.00
N THR A 51 -1.04 -13.87 4.39
CA THR A 51 -0.01 -14.79 3.89
C THR A 51 1.25 -14.74 4.75
N GLY A 52 2.03 -15.82 4.78
CA GLY A 52 3.25 -15.87 5.59
C GLY A 52 2.98 -15.67 7.08
N ASP A 53 3.90 -15.01 7.79
CA ASP A 53 3.70 -14.65 9.20
C ASP A 53 2.80 -13.41 9.30
N ASN A 54 1.63 -13.56 9.93
CA ASN A 54 0.59 -12.54 9.92
C ASN A 54 -0.34 -12.56 11.13
N ILE A 55 -1.08 -11.46 11.28
CA ILE A 55 -2.15 -11.29 12.26
C ILE A 55 -3.46 -10.81 11.62
N SER A 56 -3.70 -11.17 10.36
CA SER A 56 -4.85 -10.71 9.56
C SER A 56 -6.21 -10.96 10.25
N ALA A 57 -6.36 -12.12 10.91
CA ALA A 57 -7.56 -12.47 11.67
C ALA A 57 -7.87 -11.51 12.84
N LYS A 58 -6.90 -10.68 13.27
CA LYS A 58 -7.06 -9.68 14.33
C LYS A 58 -7.45 -8.30 13.79
N ASN A 59 -7.76 -8.15 12.49
CA ASN A 59 -8.09 -6.87 11.87
C ASN A 59 -9.26 -6.14 12.55
N LYS A 60 -10.22 -6.85 13.16
CA LYS A 60 -11.29 -6.23 13.95
C LYS A 60 -10.79 -5.36 15.11
N ASN A 61 -9.60 -5.68 15.64
CA ASN A 61 -9.01 -4.99 16.80
C ASN A 61 -7.84 -4.06 16.40
N PHE A 62 -7.17 -4.36 15.28
CA PHE A 62 -5.91 -3.71 14.88
C PHE A 62 -6.00 -2.91 13.57
N CYS A 63 -7.09 -3.04 12.82
CA CYS A 63 -7.31 -2.36 11.54
C CYS A 63 -6.05 -2.42 10.63
N GLU A 64 -5.61 -1.29 10.09
CA GLU A 64 -4.48 -1.18 9.16
C GLU A 64 -3.15 -1.72 9.72
N LEU A 65 -3.00 -1.83 11.05
CA LEU A 65 -1.79 -2.37 11.68
C LEU A 65 -1.57 -3.85 11.33
N THR A 66 -2.62 -4.57 10.93
CA THR A 66 -2.47 -5.94 10.40
C THR A 66 -1.65 -5.97 9.11
N GLY A 67 -1.88 -5.02 8.20
CA GLY A 67 -1.09 -4.83 6.99
C GLY A 67 0.35 -4.41 7.30
N LEU A 68 0.56 -3.51 8.28
CA LEU A 68 1.90 -3.11 8.70
C LEU A 68 2.69 -4.27 9.31
N TYR A 69 2.04 -5.07 10.16
CA TYR A 69 2.64 -6.27 10.75
C TYR A 69 3.09 -7.25 9.66
N TRP A 70 2.21 -7.51 8.69
CA TRP A 70 2.54 -8.38 7.57
C TRP A 70 3.76 -7.86 6.81
N ALA A 71 3.84 -6.55 6.57
CA ALA A 71 4.98 -5.96 5.88
C ALA A 71 6.28 -6.11 6.68
N TRP A 72 6.26 -5.87 8.00
CA TRP A 72 7.41 -6.08 8.86
C TRP A 72 7.98 -7.51 8.73
N LYS A 73 7.10 -8.51 8.63
CA LYS A 73 7.49 -9.93 8.60
C LYS A 73 7.87 -10.46 7.22
N ASN A 74 7.25 -9.94 6.17
CA ASN A 74 7.30 -10.56 4.84
C ASN A 74 7.86 -9.65 3.75
N LEU A 75 7.77 -8.32 3.90
CA LEU A 75 8.05 -7.39 2.80
C LEU A 75 9.49 -7.49 2.27
N LYS A 76 10.49 -7.58 3.15
CA LYS A 76 11.90 -7.70 2.73
C LYS A 76 12.19 -8.96 1.90
N LYS A 77 11.40 -10.02 2.04
CA LYS A 77 11.57 -11.24 1.23
C LYS A 77 11.10 -11.02 -0.21
N LEU A 78 10.08 -10.18 -0.40
CA LEU A 78 9.50 -9.85 -1.69
C LEU A 78 10.23 -8.68 -2.37
N TYR A 79 10.69 -7.73 -1.56
CA TYR A 79 11.36 -6.51 -1.99
C TYR A 79 12.66 -6.34 -1.20
N PRO A 80 13.74 -7.04 -1.60
CA PRO A 80 14.99 -7.09 -0.84
C PRO A 80 15.69 -5.73 -0.70
N ASN A 81 15.48 -4.84 -1.68
CA ASN A 81 16.05 -3.49 -1.70
C ASN A 81 15.26 -2.47 -0.87
N VAL A 82 14.14 -2.86 -0.25
CA VAL A 82 13.32 -1.92 0.54
C VAL A 82 14.00 -1.57 1.86
N GLU A 83 14.16 -0.28 2.08
CA GLU A 83 14.71 0.32 3.29
C GLU A 83 13.64 1.09 4.08
N TYR A 84 12.70 1.71 3.37
CA TYR A 84 11.67 2.57 3.94
C TYR A 84 10.27 2.02 3.68
N VAL A 85 9.51 1.84 4.75
CA VAL A 85 8.12 1.38 4.70
C VAL A 85 7.20 2.47 5.25
N GLY A 86 6.28 2.95 4.42
CA GLY A 86 5.19 3.84 4.79
C GLY A 86 3.86 3.10 4.85
N LEU A 87 2.87 3.73 5.45
CA LEU A 87 1.49 3.24 5.50
C LEU A 87 0.53 4.39 5.28
N CYS A 88 -0.47 4.16 4.43
CA CYS A 88 -1.60 5.07 4.24
C CYS A 88 -2.90 4.28 4.04
N HIS A 89 -4.02 4.97 4.25
CA HIS A 89 -5.34 4.43 3.95
C HIS A 89 -5.69 4.76 2.49
N TYR A 90 -6.43 3.91 1.78
CA TYR A 90 -6.79 4.10 0.35
C TYR A 90 -7.50 5.41 -0.01
N ARG A 91 -7.95 6.21 0.97
CA ARG A 91 -8.58 7.53 0.77
C ARG A 91 -7.79 8.71 1.33
N ARG A 92 -6.66 8.46 1.99
CA ARG A 92 -5.89 9.47 2.70
C ARG A 92 -4.42 9.27 2.41
N TYR A 93 -3.96 9.89 1.34
CA TYR A 93 -2.55 9.92 0.97
C TYR A 93 -1.88 11.08 1.70
N LEU A 94 -0.63 10.86 2.12
CA LEU A 94 0.18 11.95 2.65
C LEU A 94 0.40 12.97 1.53
N ALA A 95 0.07 14.22 1.81
CA ALA A 95 0.35 15.35 0.94
C ALA A 95 1.87 15.63 0.97
N LEU A 96 2.62 14.86 0.16
CA LEU A 96 4.08 15.01 0.01
C LEU A 96 4.46 16.19 -0.90
N ASP A 97 3.48 16.77 -1.59
CA ASP A 97 3.59 17.98 -2.43
C ASP A 97 4.22 19.17 -1.69
N ARG A 98 4.06 19.24 -0.36
CA ARG A 98 4.64 20.30 0.46
C ARG A 98 6.07 20.04 0.95
N LEU A 99 6.58 18.82 0.86
CA LEU A 99 7.91 18.44 1.35
C LEU A 99 8.92 18.22 0.22
N PHE A 100 8.44 17.79 -0.95
CA PHE A 100 9.21 17.69 -2.19
C PHE A 100 8.39 18.44 -3.22
N GLY A 101 8.90 19.57 -3.73
CA GLY A 101 8.16 20.49 -4.60
C GLY A 101 7.81 19.92 -5.98
N THR A 102 7.07 18.82 -6.02
CA THR A 102 6.61 18.13 -7.22
C THR A 102 5.09 18.10 -7.23
N ASN A 103 4.53 18.84 -8.19
CA ASN A 103 3.11 18.85 -8.54
C ASN A 103 2.68 17.46 -9.04
N ILE A 104 2.23 16.59 -8.14
CA ILE A 104 1.41 15.44 -8.50
C ILE A 104 -0.05 15.92 -8.59
N TYR A 105 -0.46 16.20 -9.82
CA TYR A 105 -1.82 16.61 -10.18
C TYR A 105 -2.87 15.64 -9.61
N LEU A 106 -3.53 16.04 -8.52
CA LEU A 106 -4.88 15.56 -8.22
C LEU A 106 -5.82 16.29 -9.18
N ARG A 107 -6.13 15.65 -10.32
CA ARG A 107 -7.24 16.07 -11.17
C ARG A 107 -8.52 15.76 -10.41
N GLY A 108 -8.94 16.69 -9.54
CA GLY A 108 -10.28 16.72 -9.00
C GLY A 108 -11.26 16.79 -10.17
N GLY A 109 -12.09 15.76 -10.29
CA GLY A 109 -13.25 15.79 -11.18
C GLY A 109 -14.19 16.89 -10.71
N GLY A 110 -14.27 17.95 -11.50
CA GLY A 110 -15.46 18.81 -11.51
C GLY A 110 -16.61 18.05 -12.16
N GLY A 111 -17.75 18.06 -11.50
CA GLY A 111 -19.00 17.53 -12.02
C GLY A 111 -20.13 17.74 -11.03
N GLY A 112 -21.00 18.71 -11.32
CA GLY A 112 -22.26 18.98 -10.61
C GLY A 112 -22.34 20.37 -10.04
#